data_AF-A0A1V5Y2E3-F1
#
_entry.id   AF-A0A1V5Y2E3-F1
#
_cell.length_a   1.000
_cell.length_b   1.000
_cell.length_c   1.000
_cell.angle_alpha   90.00
_cell.angle_beta   90.00
_cell.angle_gamma   90.00
#
_symmetry.space_group_name_H-M   'P 1'
#
loop_
_entity.id
_entity.type
_entity.pdbx_description
1 polymer ?
#
loop_
_entity_poly.entity_id
_entity_poly.type
_entity_poly.pdbx_seq_one_letter_code
_entity_poly.pdbx_strand_id
1 'polypeptide(L)'
;MKEIGINTLSIWLAISLMAGICGMALAQPDGEPNGIEPARGFAPLCRMGMNLQCEMMPPQNEGFPMGVPLEVLYSGHGKALKGNESHNLRLKIEAIMPMQPRQIRDLLSSNKSLEEIRSDILSKGEEAGEKAFRGSMILDRSMYPLINIAITTDNNNSTITADLADITRTPPDDPTALGSIFLAVSPSGGKIIGEGELNIQEDGKEETYSLSLNMDRRRQMGKGGIGSAK
;
A
#
# COMPACT_ATOMS: atom_id res chain seq x y z
N MET A 1 -26.27 12.43 -61.18
CA MET A 1 -26.61 13.53 -60.25
C MET A 1 -26.58 12.96 -58.84
N LYS A 2 -26.02 13.74 -57.89
CA LYS A 2 -25.68 13.39 -56.50
C LYS A 2 -24.32 12.72 -56.27
N GLU A 3 -23.28 13.28 -56.89
CA GLU A 3 -22.20 13.84 -56.04
C GLU A 3 -22.79 15.06 -55.31
N ILE A 4 -22.50 15.19 -54.02
CA ILE A 4 -22.82 16.27 -53.04
C ILE A 4 -23.33 15.57 -51.79
N GLY A 5 -22.43 15.31 -50.84
CA GLY A 5 -22.83 14.73 -49.55
C GLY A 5 -21.69 14.29 -48.64
N ILE A 6 -20.45 14.20 -49.16
CA ILE A 6 -19.27 13.79 -48.35
C ILE A 6 -18.49 15.01 -47.84
N ASN A 7 -18.67 16.19 -48.44
CA ASN A 7 -17.88 17.39 -48.14
C ASN A 7 -18.42 18.28 -47.00
N THR A 8 -19.56 17.95 -46.39
CA THR A 8 -20.12 18.77 -45.29
C THR A 8 -19.88 18.16 -43.90
N LEU A 9 -19.58 16.87 -43.79
CA LEU A 9 -19.35 16.23 -42.49
C LEU A 9 -17.90 16.43 -41.98
N SER A 10 -16.93 16.53 -42.89
CA SER A 10 -15.52 16.76 -42.56
C SER A 10 -15.24 18.19 -42.07
N ILE A 11 -16.03 19.16 -42.52
CA ILE A 11 -15.89 20.57 -42.14
C ILE A 11 -16.33 20.79 -40.68
N TRP A 12 -17.36 20.05 -40.21
CA TRP A 12 -17.78 20.11 -38.81
C TRP A 12 -16.83 19.41 -37.85
N LEU A 13 -16.16 18.34 -38.29
CA LEU A 13 -15.16 17.62 -37.50
C LEU A 13 -13.89 18.45 -37.25
N ALA A 14 -13.48 19.28 -38.24
CA ALA A 14 -12.30 20.14 -38.12
C ALA A 14 -12.53 21.36 -37.20
N ILE A 15 -13.74 21.91 -37.18
CA ILE A 15 -14.08 23.06 -36.32
C ILE A 15 -14.18 22.64 -34.84
N SER A 16 -14.67 21.42 -34.56
CA SER A 16 -14.74 20.91 -33.18
C SER A 16 -13.39 20.50 -32.58
N LEU A 17 -12.36 20.28 -33.42
CA LEU A 17 -11.01 19.93 -32.98
C LEU A 17 -10.14 21.15 -32.63
N MET A 18 -10.53 22.35 -33.07
CA MET A 18 -9.76 23.60 -32.84
C MET A 18 -10.22 24.41 -31.62
N ALA A 19 -11.26 23.99 -30.88
CA ALA A 19 -11.75 24.67 -29.68
C ALA A 19 -11.26 24.05 -28.35
N GLY A 20 -10.40 23.02 -28.39
CA GLY A 20 -9.91 22.31 -27.20
C GLY A 20 -8.45 22.55 -26.81
N ILE A 21 -7.73 23.44 -27.52
CA ILE A 21 -6.29 23.70 -27.29
C ILE A 21 -6.08 25.19 -27.00
N CYS A 22 -6.59 25.66 -25.86
CA CYS A 22 -6.18 26.91 -25.24
C CYS A 22 -6.29 26.76 -23.72
N GLY A 23 -5.21 26.27 -23.12
CA GLY A 23 -5.10 26.00 -21.69
C GLY A 23 -3.66 25.77 -21.27
N MET A 24 -2.82 26.79 -21.48
CA MET A 24 -1.55 27.06 -20.80
C MET A 24 -0.40 26.05 -20.99
N ALA A 25 0.36 26.24 -22.07
CA ALA A 25 1.79 25.99 -22.06
C ALA A 25 2.48 27.19 -22.72
N LEU A 26 2.76 28.24 -21.93
CA LEU A 26 3.77 29.25 -22.22
C LEU A 26 4.55 29.51 -20.93
N ALA A 27 5.56 28.69 -20.68
CA ALA A 27 6.71 29.12 -19.90
C ALA A 27 7.77 29.51 -20.92
N GLN A 28 7.93 30.81 -21.15
CA GLN A 28 9.03 31.35 -21.94
C GLN A 28 10.37 31.15 -21.20
N PRO A 29 11.48 31.00 -21.95
CA PRO A 29 12.82 30.90 -21.41
C PRO A 29 13.44 32.30 -21.32
N ASP A 30 13.83 32.73 -20.12
CA ASP A 30 14.83 33.78 -19.95
C ASP A 30 15.77 33.33 -18.82
N GLY A 31 16.99 33.00 -19.21
CA GLY A 31 18.09 32.77 -18.29
C GLY A 31 18.79 34.07 -17.98
N GLU A 32 18.95 34.39 -16.69
CA GLU A 32 20.18 34.94 -16.14
C GLU A 32 20.26 34.67 -14.62
N PRO A 33 21.48 34.64 -14.05
CA PRO A 33 21.88 33.61 -13.11
C PRO A 33 21.96 34.18 -11.70
N ASN A 34 21.04 33.78 -10.83
CA ASN A 34 21.27 33.88 -9.39
C ASN A 34 20.66 32.64 -8.74
N GLY A 35 21.54 31.73 -8.34
CA GLY A 35 21.19 30.42 -7.83
C GLY A 35 20.40 30.51 -6.53
N ILE A 36 19.24 29.88 -6.52
CA ILE A 36 18.72 29.15 -5.36
C ILE A 36 18.09 27.88 -5.93
N GLU A 37 18.73 26.75 -5.67
CA GLU A 37 18.18 25.41 -5.90
C GLU A 37 16.80 25.33 -5.22
N PRO A 38 15.72 24.86 -5.88
CA PRO A 38 14.47 24.65 -5.19
C PRO A 38 14.66 23.49 -4.21
N ALA A 39 14.81 23.82 -2.93
CA ALA A 39 14.90 22.86 -1.86
C ALA A 39 13.69 21.92 -1.94
N ARG A 40 13.93 20.67 -2.33
CA ARG A 40 13.03 19.54 -2.07
C ARG A 40 13.04 19.26 -0.56
N GLY A 41 12.41 20.15 0.19
CA GLY A 41 12.16 20.02 1.61
C GLY A 41 10.67 19.94 1.82
N PHE A 42 10.21 18.85 2.43
CA PHE A 42 8.92 18.79 3.12
C PHE A 42 8.95 19.83 4.24
N ALA A 43 8.65 21.09 3.92
CA ALA A 43 8.46 22.13 4.91
C ALA A 43 7.01 22.06 5.40
N PRO A 44 6.77 22.17 6.72
CA PRO A 44 5.41 22.28 7.25
C PRO A 44 4.73 23.52 6.66
N LEU A 45 3.42 23.42 6.40
CA LEU A 45 2.59 24.57 6.03
C LEU A 45 2.46 25.50 7.24
N CYS A 46 3.47 26.32 7.49
CA CYS A 46 3.42 27.34 8.51
C CYS A 46 2.46 28.44 8.06
N ARG A 47 1.27 28.52 8.67
CA ARG A 47 0.37 29.67 8.50
C ARG A 47 1.02 30.86 9.21
N MET A 48 1.46 31.88 8.47
CA MET A 48 1.93 33.14 9.05
C MET A 48 0.74 33.91 9.65
N GLY A 49 0.44 33.62 10.91
CA GLY A 49 -0.31 34.48 11.83
C GLY A 49 0.57 34.83 13.03
N MET A 50 0.13 35.77 13.87
CA MET A 50 0.89 36.36 14.98
C MET A 50 1.36 35.37 16.07
N ASN A 51 1.12 34.07 15.93
CA ASN A 51 1.70 33.01 16.75
C ASN A 51 2.15 31.87 15.83
N LEU A 52 3.44 31.53 15.87
CA LEU A 52 4.02 30.40 15.15
C LEU A 52 3.49 29.08 15.76
N GLN A 53 2.34 28.60 15.30
CA GLN A 53 1.91 27.23 15.55
C GLN A 53 2.32 26.39 14.34
N CYS A 54 3.52 25.82 14.43
CA CYS A 54 3.87 24.67 13.61
C CYS A 54 3.08 23.49 14.16
N GLU A 55 1.88 23.24 13.64
CA GLU A 55 1.26 21.93 13.81
C GLU A 55 2.17 20.94 13.07
N MET A 56 2.99 20.22 13.84
CA MET A 56 3.60 19.01 13.33
C MET A 56 2.44 18.12 12.91
N MET A 57 2.38 17.74 11.62
CA MET A 57 1.46 16.70 11.19
C MET A 57 1.61 15.54 12.17
N PRO A 58 0.51 15.00 12.72
CA PRO A 58 0.59 13.81 13.57
C PRO A 58 1.38 12.75 12.79
N PRO A 59 2.24 11.96 13.45
CA PRO A 59 2.96 10.91 12.78
C PRO A 59 1.94 10.06 12.02
N GLN A 60 2.11 9.97 10.71
CA GLN A 60 1.10 9.43 9.79
C GLN A 60 0.80 7.94 10.02
N ASN A 61 1.43 7.32 11.02
CA ASN A 61 1.39 5.90 11.36
C ASN A 61 1.28 5.67 12.89
N GLU A 62 0.82 6.64 13.69
CA GLU A 62 0.53 6.36 15.11
C GLU A 62 -0.45 5.18 15.22
N GLY A 63 -0.10 4.17 16.02
CA GLY A 63 -0.88 2.93 16.18
C GLY A 63 -0.58 1.81 15.18
N PHE A 64 0.22 2.06 14.13
CA PHE A 64 0.62 1.02 13.16
C PHE A 64 2.07 0.59 13.35
N PRO A 65 2.38 -0.71 13.22
CA PRO A 65 3.73 -1.19 13.45
C PRO A 65 4.69 -0.65 12.37
N MET A 66 5.69 0.11 12.81
CA MET A 66 6.72 0.74 11.98
C MET A 66 7.99 -0.10 11.99
N GLY A 67 8.66 -0.19 10.84
CA GLY A 67 9.85 -1.03 10.74
C GLY A 67 10.33 -1.26 9.32
N VAL A 68 11.36 -2.10 9.20
CA VAL A 68 11.92 -2.50 7.91
C VAL A 68 11.22 -3.77 7.42
N PRO A 69 10.72 -3.83 6.17
CA PRO A 69 10.10 -5.03 5.63
C PRO A 69 11.14 -6.16 5.49
N LEU A 70 10.79 -7.35 5.99
CA LEU A 70 11.58 -8.56 5.88
C LEU A 70 11.15 -9.38 4.67
N GLU A 71 9.86 -9.69 4.61
CA GLU A 71 9.27 -10.53 3.56
C GLU A 71 7.79 -10.23 3.35
N VAL A 72 7.32 -10.39 2.11
CA VAL A 72 5.89 -10.39 1.80
C VAL A 72 5.36 -11.81 2.03
N LEU A 73 4.49 -11.97 3.03
CA LEU A 73 3.94 -13.28 3.42
C LEU A 73 2.76 -13.67 2.55
N TYR A 74 1.86 -12.73 2.31
CA TYR A 74 0.64 -12.93 1.54
C TYR A 74 0.39 -11.69 0.68
N SER A 75 0.11 -11.92 -0.59
CA SER A 75 -0.32 -10.92 -1.55
C SER A 75 -1.38 -11.59 -2.41
N GLY A 76 -2.50 -10.93 -2.65
CA GLY A 76 -3.59 -11.54 -3.39
C GLY A 76 -4.58 -10.53 -3.93
N HIS A 77 -5.32 -10.97 -4.93
CA HIS A 77 -6.39 -10.20 -5.55
C HIS A 77 -7.57 -11.12 -5.87
N GLY A 78 -8.77 -10.57 -5.85
CA GLY A 78 -9.97 -11.34 -6.14
C GLY A 78 -11.23 -10.54 -5.88
N LYS A 79 -12.23 -11.22 -5.30
CA LYS A 79 -13.58 -10.69 -5.13
C LYS A 79 -14.08 -10.82 -3.70
N ALA A 80 -14.83 -9.82 -3.28
CA ALA A 80 -15.70 -9.86 -2.10
C ALA A 80 -17.14 -9.81 -2.60
N LEU A 81 -17.97 -10.78 -2.18
CA LEU A 81 -19.33 -10.97 -2.66
C LEU A 81 -20.32 -10.67 -1.55
N LYS A 82 -21.31 -9.82 -1.83
CA LYS A 82 -22.40 -9.50 -0.92
C LYS A 82 -23.73 -9.64 -1.65
N GLY A 83 -24.45 -10.73 -1.40
CA GLY A 83 -25.65 -11.07 -2.17
C GLY A 83 -25.33 -11.16 -3.67
N ASN A 84 -25.86 -10.23 -4.47
CA ASN A 84 -25.61 -10.14 -5.92
C ASN A 84 -24.51 -9.14 -6.30
N GLU A 85 -23.91 -8.45 -5.33
CA GLU A 85 -22.86 -7.46 -5.54
C GLU A 85 -21.49 -8.14 -5.52
N SER A 86 -20.59 -7.67 -6.39
CA SER A 86 -19.22 -8.18 -6.49
C SER A 86 -18.24 -7.02 -6.50
N HIS A 87 -17.37 -6.99 -5.49
CA HIS A 87 -16.40 -5.94 -5.25
C HIS A 87 -14.99 -6.47 -5.51
N ASN A 88 -14.10 -5.62 -6.00
CA ASN A 88 -12.70 -5.99 -6.16
C ASN A 88 -12.00 -5.94 -4.81
N LEU A 89 -11.26 -7.00 -4.49
CA LEU A 89 -10.50 -7.08 -3.25
C LEU A 89 -9.02 -7.29 -3.55
N ARG A 90 -8.15 -6.54 -2.85
CA ARG A 90 -6.71 -6.78 -2.81
C ARG A 90 -6.25 -6.87 -1.36
N LEU A 91 -5.36 -7.81 -1.09
CA LEU A 91 -4.80 -8.05 0.24
C LEU A 91 -3.28 -8.10 0.13
N LYS A 92 -2.59 -7.45 1.06
CA LYS A 92 -1.14 -7.57 1.23
C LYS A 92 -0.80 -7.63 2.71
N ILE A 93 -0.01 -8.62 3.10
CA ILE A 93 0.53 -8.80 4.44
C ILE A 93 2.02 -9.11 4.34
N GLU A 94 2.82 -8.38 5.11
CA GLU A 94 4.27 -8.51 5.16
C GLU A 94 4.76 -8.62 6.61
N ALA A 95 5.81 -9.40 6.80
CA ALA A 95 6.56 -9.41 8.04
C ALA A 95 7.52 -8.21 8.03
N ILE A 96 7.55 -7.51 9.16
CA ILE A 96 8.44 -6.39 9.38
C ILE A 96 9.28 -6.64 10.64
N MET A 97 10.48 -6.09 10.62
CA MET A 97 11.27 -5.90 11.84
C MET A 97 10.93 -4.53 12.43
N PRO A 98 10.37 -4.47 13.63
CA PRO A 98 10.21 -3.22 14.36
C PRO A 98 11.58 -2.55 14.54
N MET A 99 11.71 -1.33 14.05
CA MET A 99 12.93 -0.55 14.23
C MET A 99 12.56 0.91 14.48
N GLN A 100 13.22 1.51 15.48
CA GLN A 100 13.06 2.93 15.72
C GLN A 100 13.73 3.73 14.58
N PRO A 101 13.21 4.92 14.23
CA PRO A 101 13.80 5.75 13.18
C PRO A 101 15.29 6.03 13.37
N ARG A 102 15.78 6.13 14.61
CA ARG A 102 17.22 6.28 14.90
C ARG A 102 18.02 5.07 14.44
N GLN A 103 17.59 3.85 14.78
CA GLN A 103 18.28 2.63 14.37
C GLN A 103 18.32 2.46 12.84
N ILE A 104 17.25 2.86 12.15
CA ILE A 104 17.21 2.87 10.68
C ILE A 104 18.23 3.88 10.12
N ARG A 105 18.28 5.09 10.68
CA ARG A 105 19.29 6.10 10.29
C ARG A 105 20.71 5.61 10.54
N ASP A 106 20.96 4.98 11.67
CA ASP A 106 22.28 4.45 12.03
C ASP A 106 22.72 3.39 11.01
N LEU A 107 21.82 2.47 10.61
CA LEU A 107 22.09 1.49 9.55
C LEU A 107 22.42 2.16 8.21
N LEU A 108 21.62 3.16 7.80
CA LEU A 108 21.82 3.86 6.53
C LEU A 108 23.08 4.73 6.52
N SER A 109 23.52 5.22 7.67
CA SER A 109 24.75 6.00 7.83
C SER A 109 26.00 5.14 8.04
N SER A 110 25.81 3.82 8.27
CA SER A 110 26.92 2.90 8.46
C SER A 110 27.67 2.69 7.15
N ASN A 111 28.99 2.46 7.23
CA ASN A 111 29.82 2.14 6.07
C ASN A 111 29.67 0.66 5.66
N LYS A 112 28.44 0.18 5.61
CA LYS A 112 28.07 -1.20 5.22
C LYS A 112 27.43 -1.17 3.84
N SER A 113 27.66 -2.22 3.07
CA SER A 113 26.92 -2.49 1.84
C SER A 113 25.43 -2.77 2.13
N LEU A 114 24.58 -2.63 1.12
CA LEU A 114 23.15 -2.96 1.24
C LEU A 114 22.94 -4.43 1.59
N GLU A 115 23.81 -5.32 1.10
CA GLU A 115 23.81 -6.74 1.39
C GLU A 115 24.12 -7.01 2.87
N GLU A 116 25.13 -6.33 3.43
CA GLU A 116 25.46 -6.43 4.86
C GLU A 116 24.34 -5.87 5.75
N ILE A 117 23.79 -4.71 5.40
CA ILE A 117 22.65 -4.11 6.11
C ILE A 117 21.46 -5.08 6.10
N ARG A 118 21.18 -5.69 4.95
CA ARG A 118 20.10 -6.67 4.83
C ARG A 118 20.36 -7.92 5.67
N SER A 119 21.60 -8.42 5.70
CA SER A 119 21.97 -9.55 6.55
C SER A 119 21.77 -9.22 8.02
N ASP A 120 22.21 -8.05 8.49
CA ASP A 120 22.03 -7.61 9.87
C ASP A 120 20.55 -7.55 10.27
N ILE A 121 19.70 -7.03 9.39
CA ILE A 121 18.25 -6.94 9.59
C ILE A 121 17.61 -8.33 9.57
N LEU A 122 18.07 -9.27 8.74
CA LEU A 122 17.54 -10.62 8.79
C LEU A 122 17.96 -11.35 10.06
N SER A 123 19.25 -11.29 10.42
CA SER A 123 19.78 -11.94 11.62
C SER A 123 19.12 -11.43 12.90
N LYS A 124 19.00 -10.11 13.07
CA LYS A 124 18.28 -9.54 14.22
C LYS A 124 16.82 -9.95 14.28
N GLY A 125 16.17 -10.15 13.13
CA GLY A 125 14.74 -10.49 13.05
C GLY A 125 14.48 -11.96 13.33
N GLU A 126 15.49 -12.80 13.11
CA GLU A 126 15.50 -14.20 13.50
C GLU A 126 15.86 -14.37 14.99
N GLU A 127 16.84 -13.63 15.49
CA GLU A 127 17.33 -13.71 16.87
C GLU A 127 16.35 -13.12 17.89
N ALA A 128 15.71 -11.99 17.59
CA ALA A 128 14.83 -11.32 18.55
C ALA A 128 13.46 -12.00 18.69
N GLY A 129 13.03 -12.81 17.71
CA GLY A 129 11.65 -13.31 17.64
C GLY A 129 10.59 -12.22 17.47
N GLU A 130 10.99 -10.95 17.42
CA GLU A 130 10.16 -9.74 17.31
C GLU A 130 9.71 -9.49 15.86
N LYS A 131 9.10 -10.47 15.21
CA LYS A 131 8.46 -10.23 13.91
C LYS A 131 7.09 -9.62 14.16
N ALA A 132 6.89 -8.39 13.69
CA ALA A 132 5.57 -7.79 13.62
C ALA A 132 4.99 -7.98 12.21
N PHE A 133 3.68 -7.91 12.10
CA PHE A 133 3.00 -7.97 10.81
C PHE A 133 2.45 -6.60 10.44
N ARG A 134 2.59 -6.24 9.17
CA ARG A 134 1.95 -5.08 8.57
C ARG A 134 1.06 -5.55 7.44
N GLY A 135 -0.18 -5.10 7.43
CA GLY A 135 -1.16 -5.51 6.44
C GLY A 135 -2.01 -4.36 5.93
N SER A 136 -2.49 -4.51 4.70
CA SER A 136 -3.44 -3.59 4.10
C SER A 136 -4.39 -4.35 3.18
N MET A 137 -5.64 -3.92 3.18
CA MET A 137 -6.70 -4.40 2.32
C MET A 137 -7.25 -3.24 1.50
N ILE A 138 -7.57 -3.48 0.23
CA ILE A 138 -8.26 -2.51 -0.62
C ILE A 138 -9.54 -3.17 -1.12
N LEU A 139 -10.68 -2.61 -0.74
CA LEU A 139 -12.01 -2.99 -1.24
C LEU A 139 -12.47 -1.90 -2.21
N ASP A 140 -12.56 -2.26 -3.49
CA ASP A 140 -12.74 -1.37 -4.64
C ASP A 140 -11.75 -0.20 -4.70
N ARG A 141 -12.01 0.88 -3.96
CA ARG A 141 -11.17 2.08 -3.88
C ARG A 141 -10.84 2.50 -2.46
N SER A 142 -11.45 1.85 -1.47
CA SER A 142 -11.25 2.15 -0.05
C SER A 142 -10.11 1.31 0.51
N MET A 143 -9.19 1.96 1.22
CA MET A 143 -8.03 1.31 1.82
C MET A 143 -8.25 1.14 3.32
N TYR A 144 -8.04 -0.08 3.80
CA TYR A 144 -8.17 -0.49 5.19
C TYR A 144 -6.84 -1.07 5.67
N PRO A 145 -6.10 -0.38 6.54
CA PRO A 145 -5.01 -0.98 7.28
C PRO A 145 -5.51 -2.13 8.14
N LEU A 146 -4.68 -3.16 8.26
CA LEU A 146 -4.98 -4.32 9.08
C LEU A 146 -4.22 -4.23 10.41
N ILE A 147 -4.93 -4.42 11.51
CA ILE A 147 -4.37 -4.48 12.87
C ILE A 147 -4.68 -5.85 13.50
N ASN A 148 -4.03 -6.16 14.62
CA ASN A 148 -4.21 -7.44 15.32
C ASN A 148 -4.07 -8.67 14.41
N ILE A 149 -3.14 -8.60 13.45
CA ILE A 149 -2.93 -9.65 12.46
C ILE A 149 -2.39 -10.89 13.16
N ALA A 150 -3.14 -11.98 13.08
CA ALA A 150 -2.70 -13.31 13.49
C ALA A 150 -2.69 -14.26 12.30
N ILE A 151 -1.61 -15.04 12.21
CA ILE A 151 -1.39 -15.99 11.12
C ILE A 151 -1.05 -17.32 11.76
N THR A 152 -1.93 -18.31 11.59
CA THR A 152 -1.66 -19.69 11.98
C THR A 152 -1.37 -20.51 10.73
N THR A 153 -0.30 -21.28 10.76
CA THR A 153 0.09 -22.15 9.64
C THR A 153 0.01 -23.59 10.10
N ASP A 154 -0.74 -24.40 9.37
CA ASP A 154 -0.84 -25.85 9.57
C ASP A 154 -0.52 -26.55 8.24
N ASN A 155 0.62 -27.23 8.21
CA ASN A 155 1.20 -27.83 7.01
C ASN A 155 1.35 -26.81 5.86
N ASN A 156 0.51 -26.94 4.82
CA ASN A 156 0.50 -26.06 3.64
C ASN A 156 -0.67 -25.07 3.66
N ASN A 157 -1.51 -25.11 4.69
CA ASN A 157 -2.64 -24.23 4.85
C ASN A 157 -2.28 -23.14 5.85
N SER A 158 -2.90 -21.98 5.69
CA SER A 158 -2.75 -20.88 6.64
C SER A 158 -4.09 -20.23 6.89
N THR A 159 -4.33 -19.85 8.13
CA THR A 159 -5.48 -19.04 8.50
C THR A 159 -4.98 -17.67 8.91
N ILE A 160 -5.58 -16.63 8.35
CA ILE A 160 -5.27 -15.23 8.58
C ILE A 160 -6.49 -14.60 9.22
N THR A 161 -6.30 -13.93 10.35
CA THR A 161 -7.32 -13.09 10.99
C THR A 161 -6.75 -11.72 11.25
N ALA A 162 -7.53 -10.68 11.00
CA ALA A 162 -7.14 -9.31 11.32
C ALA A 162 -8.38 -8.42 11.50
N ASP A 163 -8.19 -7.30 12.19
CA ASP A 163 -9.19 -6.24 12.30
C ASP A 163 -8.89 -5.14 11.28
N LEU A 164 -9.93 -4.45 10.84
CA LEU A 164 -9.83 -3.32 9.91
C LEU A 164 -9.79 -2.02 10.70
N ALA A 165 -8.82 -1.17 10.42
CA ALA A 165 -8.74 0.18 10.99
C ALA A 165 -9.29 1.25 10.03
N ASP A 166 -9.85 2.32 10.60
CA ASP A 166 -10.23 3.52 9.85
C ASP A 166 -9.05 4.47 9.73
N ILE A 167 -8.60 4.75 8.50
CA ILE A 167 -7.53 5.75 8.27
C ILE A 167 -8.00 7.19 8.46
N THR A 168 -9.32 7.42 8.44
CA THR A 168 -9.90 8.77 8.50
C THR A 168 -10.17 9.21 9.94
N ARG A 169 -10.17 8.28 10.89
CA ARG A 169 -10.26 8.58 12.31
C ARG A 169 -8.86 8.77 12.86
N THR A 170 -8.61 9.92 13.48
CA THR A 170 -7.42 10.14 14.31
C THR A 170 -7.26 8.95 15.24
N PRO A 171 -6.07 8.32 15.33
CA PRO A 171 -5.90 7.12 16.14
C PRO A 171 -6.38 7.43 17.56
N PRO A 172 -7.46 6.80 18.04
CA PRO A 172 -7.76 6.85 19.45
C PRO A 172 -6.67 6.05 20.16
N ASP A 173 -6.49 6.30 21.46
CA ASP A 173 -5.68 5.43 22.33
C ASP A 173 -6.12 3.94 22.28
N ASP A 174 -7.31 3.68 21.70
CA ASP A 174 -7.88 2.37 21.40
C ASP A 174 -8.52 2.36 19.99
N PRO A 175 -7.88 1.79 18.96
CA PRO A 175 -8.41 1.77 17.60
C PRO A 175 -9.69 0.92 17.56
N THR A 176 -10.84 1.58 17.51
CA THR A 176 -12.12 0.88 17.32
C THR A 176 -12.11 0.23 15.94
N ALA A 177 -12.06 -1.10 15.91
CA ALA A 177 -12.10 -1.88 14.68
C ALA A 177 -13.37 -1.54 13.87
N LEU A 178 -13.19 -1.20 12.60
CA LEU A 178 -14.28 -1.03 11.63
C LEU A 178 -14.89 -2.37 11.22
N GLY A 179 -14.25 -3.47 11.56
CA GLY A 179 -14.62 -4.78 11.06
C GLY A 179 -13.49 -5.77 11.22
N SER A 180 -13.70 -6.97 10.67
CA SER A 180 -12.72 -8.06 10.73
C SER A 180 -12.68 -8.84 9.42
N ILE A 181 -11.52 -9.41 9.14
CA ILE A 181 -11.28 -10.31 8.02
C ILE A 181 -10.82 -11.66 8.55
N PHE A 182 -11.42 -12.72 8.01
CA PHE A 182 -10.97 -14.11 8.17
C PHE A 182 -10.67 -14.68 6.79
N LEU A 183 -9.50 -15.30 6.62
CA LEU A 183 -9.10 -15.91 5.36
C LEU A 183 -8.37 -17.23 5.60
N ALA A 184 -8.91 -18.31 5.04
CA ALA A 184 -8.25 -19.59 4.92
C ALA A 184 -7.53 -19.66 3.57
N VAL A 185 -6.21 -19.75 3.61
CA VAL A 185 -5.32 -19.84 2.46
C VAL A 185 -4.87 -21.29 2.30
N SER A 186 -5.14 -21.87 1.14
CA SER A 186 -4.77 -23.26 0.84
C SER A 186 -4.38 -23.46 -0.64
N PRO A 187 -3.54 -24.45 -0.95
CA PRO A 187 -3.26 -24.82 -2.33
C PRO A 187 -4.46 -25.56 -2.94
N SER A 188 -4.91 -25.13 -4.11
CA SER A 188 -5.98 -25.78 -4.87
C SER A 188 -5.70 -25.70 -6.37
N GLY A 189 -5.72 -26.85 -7.06
CA GLY A 189 -5.51 -26.93 -8.51
C GLY A 189 -4.20 -26.32 -9.02
N GLY A 190 -3.12 -26.39 -8.23
CA GLY A 190 -1.81 -25.80 -8.54
C GLY A 190 -1.69 -24.30 -8.28
N LYS A 191 -2.78 -23.64 -7.84
CA LYS A 191 -2.82 -22.24 -7.38
C LYS A 191 -2.90 -22.19 -5.86
N ILE A 192 -2.69 -21.00 -5.29
CA ILE A 192 -2.98 -20.74 -3.88
C ILE A 192 -4.23 -19.88 -3.85
N ILE A 193 -5.25 -20.34 -3.14
CA ILE A 193 -6.55 -19.67 -3.05
C ILE A 193 -6.77 -19.28 -1.60
N GLY A 194 -7.26 -18.06 -1.39
CA GLY A 194 -7.76 -17.58 -0.10
C GLY A 194 -9.28 -17.50 -0.14
N GLU A 195 -9.96 -18.18 0.77
CA GLU A 195 -11.42 -18.10 0.93
C GLU A 195 -11.76 -17.73 2.36
N GLY A 196 -12.86 -17.01 2.56
CA GLY A 196 -13.26 -16.61 3.91
C GLY A 196 -14.31 -15.52 3.92
N GLU A 197 -14.28 -14.70 4.94
CA GLU A 197 -15.32 -13.71 5.23
C GLU A 197 -14.71 -12.38 5.62
N LEU A 198 -15.40 -11.30 5.24
CA LEU A 198 -15.08 -9.93 5.62
C LEU A 198 -16.33 -9.29 6.20
N ASN A 199 -16.23 -8.76 7.40
CA ASN A 199 -17.28 -7.99 8.05
C ASN A 199 -16.83 -6.54 8.16
N ILE A 200 -17.68 -5.60 7.74
CA ILE A 200 -17.44 -4.15 7.85
C ILE A 200 -18.65 -3.50 8.50
N GLN A 201 -18.43 -2.65 9.48
CA GLN A 201 -19.44 -1.74 10.02
C GLN A 201 -19.47 -0.46 9.20
N GLU A 202 -20.52 -0.29 8.40
CA GLU A 202 -20.77 0.89 7.58
C GLU A 202 -22.10 1.52 7.99
N ASP A 203 -22.11 2.83 8.29
CA ASP A 203 -23.30 3.58 8.70
C ASP A 203 -24.14 2.95 9.83
N GLY A 204 -23.46 2.28 10.77
CA GLY A 204 -24.09 1.60 11.91
C GLY A 204 -24.74 0.26 11.56
N LYS A 205 -24.48 -0.29 10.37
CA LYS A 205 -24.88 -1.63 9.96
C LYS A 205 -23.66 -2.51 9.72
N GLU A 206 -23.79 -3.78 10.04
CA GLU A 206 -22.79 -4.79 9.73
C GLU A 206 -23.06 -5.38 8.35
N GLU A 207 -22.06 -5.28 7.48
CA GLU A 207 -22.06 -5.78 6.11
C GLU A 207 -21.08 -6.95 6.02
N THR A 208 -21.58 -8.12 5.62
CA THR A 208 -20.79 -9.36 5.49
C THR A 208 -20.56 -9.72 4.03
N TYR A 209 -19.31 -10.01 3.69
CA TYR A 209 -18.86 -10.41 2.36
C TYR A 209 -18.22 -11.78 2.38
N SER A 210 -18.56 -12.62 1.41
CA SER A 210 -17.81 -13.86 1.13
C SER A 210 -16.61 -13.55 0.24
N LEU A 211 -15.44 -14.04 0.61
CA LEU A 211 -14.17 -13.74 -0.05
C LEU A 211 -13.69 -14.88 -0.92
N SER A 212 -13.15 -14.54 -2.09
CA SER A 212 -12.37 -15.46 -2.93
C SER A 212 -11.21 -14.71 -3.56
N LEU A 213 -9.98 -15.09 -3.16
CA LEU A 213 -8.74 -14.45 -3.54
C LEU A 213 -7.81 -15.44 -4.23
N ASN A 214 -7.20 -15.01 -5.32
CA ASN A 214 -6.03 -15.69 -5.89
C ASN A 214 -4.79 -15.12 -5.20
N MET A 215 -4.06 -15.99 -4.51
CA MET A 215 -2.91 -15.62 -3.69
C MET A 215 -1.62 -15.90 -4.44
N ASP A 216 -0.69 -14.95 -4.35
CA ASP A 216 0.65 -15.07 -4.92
C ASP A 216 1.46 -16.08 -4.12
N ARG A 217 2.25 -16.91 -4.83
CA ARG A 217 3.25 -17.76 -4.17
C ARG A 217 4.25 -16.87 -3.42
N ARG A 218 4.52 -17.20 -2.15
CA ARG A 218 5.64 -16.62 -1.40
C ARG A 218 6.88 -16.68 -2.28
N ARG A 219 7.39 -15.52 -2.68
CA ARG A 219 8.73 -15.43 -3.24
C ARG A 219 9.67 -15.55 -2.04
N GLN A 220 10.12 -16.76 -1.75
CA GLN A 220 11.30 -16.91 -0.91
C GLN A 220 12.41 -16.13 -1.61
N MET A 221 12.85 -15.02 -1.02
CA MET A 221 14.06 -14.36 -1.47
C MET A 221 15.19 -15.38 -1.26
N GLY A 222 15.70 -15.91 -2.37
CA GLY A 222 16.60 -17.06 -2.36
C GLY A 222 17.80 -16.83 -1.47
N LYS A 223 18.11 -17.82 -0.64
CA LYS A 223 19.47 -18.06 -0.16
C LYS A 223 20.34 -18.24 -1.40
N GLY A 224 21.04 -17.19 -1.82
CA GLY A 224 22.11 -17.26 -2.81
C GLY A 224 23.26 -18.05 -2.22
N GLY A 225 23.20 -19.39 -2.34
CA GLY A 225 24.33 -20.26 -2.03
C GLY A 225 25.42 -20.04 -3.07
N ILE A 226 26.49 -19.37 -2.67
CA ILE A 226 27.77 -19.39 -3.37
C ILE A 226 28.32 -20.81 -3.22
N GLY A 227 28.06 -21.64 -4.22
CA GLY A 227 28.82 -22.86 -4.44
C GLY A 227 30.15 -22.49 -5.09
N SER A 228 31.19 -22.32 -4.29
CA SER A 228 32.57 -22.42 -4.79
C SER A 228 32.78 -23.84 -5.30
N ALA A 229 32.81 -24.02 -6.61
CA ALA A 229 33.40 -25.20 -7.23
C ALA A 229 34.90 -24.96 -7.34
N LYS A 230 35.65 -25.84 -6.69
CA LYS A 230 37.10 -25.98 -6.75
C LYS A 230 37.49 -26.86 -7.94
#